data_AF-A0A7X0DCX3-F1
#
_entry.id   AF-A0A7X0DCX3-F1
#
_cell.length_a   1.000
_cell.length_b   1.000
_cell.length_c   1.000
_cell.angle_alpha   90.00
_cell.angle_beta   90.00
_cell.angle_gamma   90.00
#
_symmetry.space_group_name_H-M   'P 1'
#
loop_
_entity.id
_entity.type
_entity.pdbx_description
1 polymer ?
#
loop_
_entity_poly.entity_id
_entity_poly.type
_entity_poly.pdbx_seq_one_letter_code
_entity_poly.pdbx_strand_id
1 'polypeptide(L)'
;MSDTKPPAIDPLLAARTAEALALPHLVCRRRACRRKNRCLWCFRSTGERCCMRNLTAEQRRFFDVVYHEAAAAWHFLGTDPHWFEAREGERRTRNDLGIAIARTDPGRWRREKWDAERRAREKRLAQFDREQASGKDGSEGRRG
;
A
#
# COMPACT_ATOMS: atom_id res chain seq x y z
N MET A 1 24.67 14.39 13.73
CA MET A 1 23.75 13.51 12.98
C MET A 1 22.64 13.15 13.94
N SER A 2 21.39 13.54 13.68
CA SER A 2 20.30 13.35 14.65
C SER A 2 20.06 11.85 14.87
N ASP A 3 20.35 11.38 16.08
CA ASP A 3 20.13 10.01 16.60
C ASP A 3 18.64 9.69 16.80
N THR A 4 17.80 10.07 15.84
CA THR A 4 16.39 9.71 15.89
C THR A 4 16.27 8.27 15.41
N LYS A 5 16.26 7.34 16.37
CA LYS A 5 15.95 5.92 16.10
C LYS A 5 14.68 5.86 15.24
N PRO A 6 14.69 5.18 14.08
CA PRO A 6 13.48 5.04 13.28
C PRO A 6 12.35 4.43 14.12
N PRO A 7 11.10 4.88 13.95
CA PRO A 7 9.98 4.30 14.66
C PRO A 7 9.95 2.79 14.41
N ALA A 8 9.59 2.02 15.44
CA ALA A 8 9.42 0.58 15.28
C ALA A 8 8.28 0.32 14.29
N ILE A 9 8.56 -0.44 13.24
CA ILE A 9 7.58 -0.83 12.23
C ILE A 9 7.36 -2.35 12.28
N ASP A 10 6.17 -2.79 11.87
CA ASP A 10 5.86 -4.21 11.75
C ASP A 10 6.78 -4.86 10.70
N PRO A 11 7.62 -5.85 11.06
CA PRO A 11 8.61 -6.40 10.16
C PRO A 11 8.04 -7.15 8.95
N LEU A 12 6.82 -7.69 9.06
CA LEU A 12 6.16 -8.45 8.00
C LEU A 12 5.51 -7.48 7.02
N LEU A 13 4.75 -6.53 7.52
CA LEU A 13 4.12 -5.50 6.70
C LEU A 13 5.17 -4.64 5.99
N ALA A 14 6.25 -4.26 6.69
CA ALA A 14 7.38 -3.56 6.08
C ALA A 14 8.03 -4.37 4.95
N ALA A 15 8.09 -5.70 5.08
CA ALA A 15 8.58 -6.58 4.01
C ALA A 15 7.65 -6.56 2.80
N ARG A 16 6.33 -6.64 3.01
CA ARG A 16 5.32 -6.58 1.95
C ARG A 16 5.31 -5.25 1.24
N THR A 17 5.45 -4.15 1.98
CA THR A 17 5.61 -2.81 1.40
C THR A 17 6.88 -2.72 0.56
N ALA A 18 8.02 -3.21 1.08
CA ALA A 18 9.27 -3.20 0.31
C ALA A 18 9.19 -4.06 -0.95
N GLU A 19 8.53 -5.21 -0.89
CA GLU A 19 8.26 -6.09 -2.03
C GLU A 19 7.38 -5.40 -3.09
N ALA A 20 6.28 -4.76 -2.68
CA ALA A 20 5.37 -4.04 -3.57
C ALA A 20 6.05 -2.85 -4.28
N LEU A 21 6.97 -2.18 -3.59
CA LEU A 21 7.79 -1.09 -4.15
C LEU A 21 9.04 -1.58 -4.89
N ALA A 22 9.19 -2.89 -5.06
CA ALA A 22 10.35 -3.54 -5.69
C ALA A 22 11.72 -3.12 -5.09
N LEU A 23 11.76 -2.64 -3.84
CA LEU A 23 12.99 -2.17 -3.20
C LEU A 23 14.09 -3.24 -3.16
N PRO A 24 13.78 -4.53 -2.92
CA PRO A 24 14.80 -5.55 -2.96
C PRO A 24 15.48 -5.65 -4.32
N HIS A 25 14.78 -5.45 -5.43
CA HIS A 25 15.37 -5.40 -6.77
C HIS A 25 16.21 -4.14 -6.99
N LEU A 26 15.67 -2.98 -6.59
CA LEU A 26 16.20 -1.68 -6.96
C LEU A 26 17.41 -1.24 -6.11
N VAL A 27 17.36 -1.47 -4.78
CA VAL A 27 18.33 -0.86 -3.85
C VAL A 27 19.06 -1.87 -2.97
N CYS A 28 18.68 -3.16 -2.96
CA CYS A 28 19.34 -4.13 -2.10
C CYS A 28 20.72 -4.55 -2.63
N ARG A 29 21.74 -4.49 -1.77
CA ARG A 29 23.11 -4.94 -2.12
C ARG A 29 23.27 -6.47 -2.17
N ARG A 30 22.34 -7.25 -1.60
CA ARG A 30 22.41 -8.72 -1.60
C ARG A 30 21.80 -9.33 -2.86
N ARG A 31 22.59 -10.06 -3.65
CA ARG A 31 22.19 -10.70 -4.92
C ARG A 31 20.97 -11.62 -4.78
N ALA A 32 20.90 -12.43 -3.72
CA ALA A 32 19.79 -13.34 -3.48
C ALA A 32 18.47 -12.60 -3.22
N CYS A 33 18.52 -11.45 -2.54
CA CYS A 33 17.34 -10.62 -2.29
C CYS A 33 16.84 -9.95 -3.57
N ARG A 34 17.77 -9.41 -4.39
CA ARG A 34 17.43 -8.84 -5.71
C ARG A 34 16.68 -9.85 -6.57
N ARG A 35 17.25 -11.04 -6.80
CA ARG A 35 16.65 -12.07 -7.67
C ARG A 35 15.24 -12.52 -7.27
N LYS A 36 14.89 -12.44 -5.99
CA LYS A 36 13.61 -12.93 -5.46
C LYS A 36 12.61 -11.83 -5.14
N ASN A 37 12.93 -10.56 -5.44
CA ASN A 37 12.24 -9.38 -4.94
C ASN A 37 12.01 -9.38 -3.42
N ARG A 38 12.82 -10.07 -2.63
CA ARG A 38 12.50 -10.34 -1.22
C ARG A 38 13.71 -10.11 -0.34
N CYS A 39 13.65 -9.08 0.50
CA CYS A 39 14.69 -8.86 1.49
C CYS A 39 14.46 -9.81 2.67
N LEU A 40 15.37 -10.76 2.89
CA LEU A 40 15.26 -11.76 3.97
C LEU A 40 15.88 -11.30 5.29
N TRP A 41 16.49 -10.11 5.29
CA TRP A 41 17.21 -9.58 6.44
C TRP A 41 16.44 -8.41 7.06
N CYS A 42 16.19 -8.51 8.37
CA CYS A 42 15.50 -7.52 9.18
C CYS A 42 16.37 -7.13 10.37
N PHE A 43 16.43 -5.83 10.68
CA PHE A 43 17.07 -5.32 11.89
C PHE A 43 16.11 -5.46 13.06
N ARG A 44 16.40 -6.36 14.00
CA ARG A 44 15.50 -6.68 15.14
C ARG A 44 15.14 -5.44 15.99
N SER A 45 16.03 -4.46 16.08
CA SER A 45 15.83 -3.27 16.91
C SER A 45 14.85 -2.24 16.33
N THR A 46 14.59 -2.27 15.02
CA THR A 46 13.72 -1.31 14.30
C THR A 46 12.61 -1.98 13.49
N GLY A 47 12.72 -3.27 13.20
CA GLY A 47 11.84 -3.99 12.28
C GLY A 47 12.16 -3.74 10.79
N GLU A 48 13.10 -2.84 10.49
CA GLU A 48 13.43 -2.44 9.12
C GLU A 48 14.08 -3.56 8.31
N ARG A 49 13.77 -3.63 7.01
CA ARG A 49 14.45 -4.52 6.06
C ARG A 49 15.79 -3.91 5.65
N CYS A 50 16.79 -4.77 5.40
CA CYS A 50 18.13 -4.32 5.01
C CYS A 50 18.13 -3.40 3.76
N CYS A 51 17.22 -3.60 2.81
CA CYS A 51 17.08 -2.72 1.64
C CYS A 51 16.72 -1.27 2.00
N MET A 52 16.02 -1.03 3.11
CA MET A 52 15.61 0.30 3.53
C MET A 52 16.79 1.20 3.92
N ARG A 53 17.92 0.61 4.34
CA ARG A 53 19.14 1.37 4.68
C ARG A 53 19.86 1.96 3.47
N ASN A 54 19.49 1.52 2.26
CA ASN A 54 20.06 2.04 1.02
C ASN A 54 19.17 3.11 0.36
N LEU A 55 18.05 3.48 0.99
CA LEU A 55 17.18 4.54 0.48
C LEU A 55 17.79 5.91 0.77
N THR A 56 17.63 6.84 -0.18
CA THR A 56 17.81 8.26 0.11
C THR A 56 16.73 8.75 1.09
N ALA A 57 16.93 9.92 1.70
CA ALA A 57 15.94 10.49 2.61
C ALA A 57 14.55 10.67 1.95
N GLU A 58 14.53 11.03 0.66
CA GLU A 58 13.29 11.18 -0.10
C GLU A 58 12.61 9.85 -0.39
N GLN A 59 13.37 8.86 -0.87
CA GLN A 59 12.85 7.50 -1.10
C GLN A 59 12.34 6.88 0.20
N ARG A 60 12.99 7.18 1.33
CA ARG A 60 12.54 6.75 2.65
C ARG A 60 11.20 7.37 3.02
N ARG A 61 11.03 8.68 2.83
CA ARG A 61 9.73 9.34 3.06
C ARG A 61 8.61 8.72 2.22
N PHE A 62 8.89 8.42 0.95
CA PHE A 62 7.92 7.75 0.09
C PHE A 62 7.56 6.34 0.61
N PHE A 63 8.55 5.55 1.02
CA PHE A 63 8.31 4.25 1.65
C PHE A 63 7.43 4.40 2.89
N ASP A 64 7.73 5.35 3.78
CA ASP A 64 7.02 5.54 5.03
C ASP A 64 5.54 5.89 4.77
N VAL A 65 5.25 6.75 3.77
CA VAL A 65 3.87 7.05 3.35
C VAL A 65 3.14 5.78 2.93
N VAL A 66 3.73 4.98 2.02
CA VAL A 66 3.09 3.74 1.53
C VAL A 66 2.91 2.73 2.67
N TYR A 67 3.90 2.61 3.56
CA TYR A 67 3.81 1.76 4.75
C TYR A 67 2.66 2.19 5.66
N HIS A 68 2.48 3.49 5.90
CA HIS A 68 1.39 4.00 6.74
C HIS A 68 0.01 3.74 6.13
N GLU A 69 -0.15 3.89 4.81
CA GLU A 69 -1.40 3.55 4.13
C GLU A 69 -1.69 2.03 4.22
N ALA A 70 -0.67 1.19 4.07
CA ALA A 70 -0.80 -0.26 4.26
C ALA A 70 -1.15 -0.63 5.70
N ALA A 71 -0.53 0.02 6.69
CA ALA A 71 -0.81 -0.20 8.10
C ALA A 71 -2.23 0.24 8.46
N ALA A 72 -2.66 1.39 7.97
CA ALA A 72 -4.04 1.85 8.14
C ALA A 72 -5.04 0.84 7.55
N ALA A 73 -4.81 0.37 6.32
CA ALA A 73 -5.67 -0.64 5.70
C ALA A 73 -5.67 -1.97 6.47
N TRP A 74 -4.52 -2.39 7.00
CA TRP A 74 -4.38 -3.62 7.79
C TRP A 74 -5.19 -3.55 9.09
N HIS A 75 -5.17 -2.41 9.78
CA HIS A 75 -5.85 -2.23 11.08
C HIS A 75 -7.34 -1.89 10.93
N PHE A 76 -7.69 -0.99 10.00
CA PHE A 76 -8.96 -0.28 10.05
C PHE A 76 -9.95 -0.63 8.95
N LEU A 77 -9.55 -1.29 7.85
CA LEU A 77 -10.51 -1.55 6.75
C LEU A 77 -11.74 -2.36 7.21
N GLY A 78 -11.57 -3.28 8.16
CA GLY A 78 -12.65 -4.10 8.70
C GLY A 78 -13.40 -3.50 9.90
N THR A 79 -13.02 -2.31 10.37
CA THR A 79 -13.67 -1.63 11.51
C THR A 79 -14.20 -0.24 11.12
N ASP A 80 -13.41 0.50 10.36
CA ASP A 80 -13.64 1.89 9.98
C ASP A 80 -13.47 2.05 8.46
N PRO A 81 -14.33 1.43 7.63
CA PRO A 81 -14.17 1.40 6.18
C PRO A 81 -14.30 2.78 5.51
N HIS A 82 -14.91 3.76 6.20
CA HIS A 82 -15.13 5.12 5.68
C HIS A 82 -13.83 5.86 5.31
N TRP A 83 -12.71 5.52 5.96
CA TRP A 83 -11.38 6.05 5.60
C TRP A 83 -10.94 5.66 4.19
N PHE A 84 -11.52 4.59 3.64
CA PHE A 84 -11.12 3.99 2.37
C PHE A 84 -12.10 4.28 1.22
N GLU A 85 -13.08 5.17 1.40
CA GLU A 85 -14.18 5.36 0.44
C GLU A 85 -13.87 6.26 -0.77
N ALA A 86 -12.68 6.86 -0.82
CA ALA A 86 -12.28 7.73 -1.93
C ALA A 86 -12.44 7.03 -3.29
N ARG A 87 -13.17 7.68 -4.20
CA ARG A 87 -13.58 7.14 -5.51
C ARG A 87 -12.69 7.60 -6.66
N GLU A 88 -11.88 8.63 -6.46
CA GLU A 88 -11.00 9.20 -7.49
C GLU A 88 -9.77 9.88 -6.87
N GLY A 89 -8.86 10.30 -7.74
CA GLY A 89 -7.67 11.06 -7.37
C GLY A 89 -6.65 10.29 -6.54
N GLU A 90 -5.70 11.04 -5.99
CA GLU A 90 -4.54 10.49 -5.29
C GLU A 90 -4.94 9.65 -4.05
N ARG A 91 -5.98 10.07 -3.32
CA ARG A 91 -6.46 9.33 -2.15
C ARG A 91 -6.98 7.94 -2.53
N ARG A 92 -7.69 7.80 -3.66
CA ARG A 92 -8.09 6.46 -4.17
C ARG A 92 -6.86 5.60 -4.45
N THR A 93 -5.87 6.14 -5.17
CA THR A 93 -4.63 5.41 -5.51
C THR A 93 -3.88 4.93 -4.25
N ARG A 94 -3.76 5.80 -3.23
CA ARG A 94 -3.12 5.43 -1.96
C ARG A 94 -3.91 4.35 -1.21
N ASN A 95 -5.23 4.47 -1.17
CA ASN A 95 -6.10 3.45 -0.56
C ASN A 95 -5.96 2.10 -1.28
N ASP A 96 -5.99 2.10 -2.62
CA ASP A 96 -5.86 0.88 -3.44
C ASP A 96 -4.51 0.19 -3.17
N LEU A 97 -3.42 0.97 -3.14
CA LEU A 97 -2.08 0.47 -2.84
C LEU A 97 -1.98 -0.10 -1.42
N GLY A 98 -2.46 0.63 -0.42
CA GLY A 98 -2.44 0.18 0.98
C GLY A 98 -3.22 -1.12 1.18
N ILE A 99 -4.43 -1.21 0.60
CA ILE A 99 -5.27 -2.42 0.65
C ILE A 99 -4.59 -3.59 -0.06
N ALA A 100 -3.98 -3.36 -1.24
CA ALA A 100 -3.28 -4.40 -1.98
C ALA A 100 -2.11 -4.98 -1.20
N ILE A 101 -1.32 -4.15 -0.51
CA ILE A 101 -0.22 -4.58 0.35
C ILE A 101 -0.76 -5.35 1.56
N ALA A 102 -1.71 -4.76 2.30
CA ALA A 102 -2.29 -5.39 3.50
C ALA A 102 -2.93 -6.75 3.22
N ARG A 103 -3.54 -6.93 2.02
CA ARG A 103 -4.12 -8.21 1.59
C ARG A 103 -3.14 -9.37 1.58
N THR A 104 -1.86 -9.10 1.33
CA THR A 104 -0.81 -10.13 1.26
C THR A 104 -0.40 -10.70 2.62
N ASP A 105 -0.86 -10.06 3.70
CA ASP A 105 -0.63 -10.53 5.06
C ASP A 105 -1.80 -11.40 5.55
N PRO A 106 -1.58 -12.70 5.85
CA PRO A 106 -2.60 -13.57 6.40
C PRO A 106 -2.98 -13.23 7.85
N GLY A 107 -2.14 -12.49 8.59
CA GLY A 107 -2.34 -12.11 9.99
C GLY A 107 -3.25 -10.89 10.21
N ARG A 108 -3.84 -10.35 9.14
CA ARG A 108 -4.68 -9.13 9.20
C ARG A 108 -5.82 -9.22 10.20
N TRP A 109 -6.04 -8.12 10.92
CA TRP A 109 -7.09 -7.97 11.91
C TRP A 109 -8.49 -8.17 11.31
N ARG A 110 -9.35 -8.92 11.99
CA ARG A 110 -10.75 -9.20 11.57
C ARG A 110 -10.87 -9.60 10.09
N ARG A 111 -10.05 -10.58 9.67
CA ARG A 111 -9.91 -11.04 8.28
C ARG A 111 -11.22 -11.17 7.50
N GLU A 112 -12.27 -11.76 8.07
CA GLU A 112 -13.56 -11.94 7.38
C GLU A 112 -14.25 -10.62 7.07
N LYS A 113 -14.34 -9.71 8.05
CA LYS A 113 -14.88 -8.36 7.86
C LYS A 113 -14.02 -7.56 6.89
N TRP A 114 -12.70 -7.66 7.02
CA TRP A 114 -11.75 -7.04 6.11
C TRP A 114 -12.00 -7.47 4.66
N ASP A 115 -12.14 -8.79 4.41
CA ASP A 115 -12.39 -9.32 3.07
C ASP A 115 -13.78 -8.97 2.53
N ALA A 116 -14.79 -8.89 3.40
CA ALA A 116 -16.12 -8.43 3.04
C ALA A 116 -16.10 -6.94 2.61
N GLU A 117 -15.49 -6.06 3.40
CA GLU A 117 -15.41 -4.63 3.10
C GLU A 117 -14.59 -4.34 1.85
N ARG A 118 -13.46 -5.03 1.67
CA ARG A 118 -12.66 -4.93 0.45
C ARG A 118 -13.49 -5.29 -0.79
N ARG A 119 -14.24 -6.40 -0.77
CA ARG A 119 -15.14 -6.79 -1.88
C ARG A 119 -16.25 -5.77 -2.10
N ALA A 120 -16.86 -5.28 -1.04
CA ALA A 120 -17.93 -4.29 -1.12
C ALA A 120 -17.42 -2.99 -1.76
N ARG A 121 -16.22 -2.55 -1.37
CA ARG A 121 -15.52 -1.40 -1.97
C ARG A 121 -15.21 -1.62 -3.44
N GLU A 122 -14.62 -2.76 -3.81
CA GLU A 122 -14.33 -3.11 -5.22
C GLU A 122 -15.61 -3.02 -6.07
N LYS A 123 -16.74 -3.53 -5.57
CA LYS A 123 -18.04 -3.45 -6.25
C LYS A 123 -18.53 -2.00 -6.41
N ARG A 124 -18.43 -1.18 -5.35
CA ARG A 124 -18.81 0.25 -5.37
C ARG A 124 -17.99 1.04 -6.39
N LEU A 125 -16.67 0.82 -6.42
CA LEU A 125 -15.79 1.50 -7.38
C LEU A 125 -16.04 1.05 -8.82
N ALA A 126 -16.22 -0.26 -9.05
CA ALA A 126 -16.54 -0.77 -10.38
C ALA A 126 -17.90 -0.27 -10.90
N GLN A 127 -18.84 0.04 -10.02
CA GLN A 127 -20.09 0.70 -10.39
C GLN A 127 -19.84 2.17 -10.78
N PHE A 128 -19.15 2.92 -9.93
CA PHE A 128 -18.81 4.32 -10.19
C PHE A 128 -18.02 4.49 -11.51
N ASP A 129 -17.04 3.64 -11.77
CA ASP A 129 -16.22 3.70 -13.00
C ASP A 129 -17.08 3.44 -14.26
N ARG A 130 -18.09 2.56 -14.16
CA ARG A 130 -19.05 2.31 -15.25
C ARG A 130 -19.95 3.51 -15.51
N GLU A 131 -20.48 4.13 -14.45
CA GLU A 131 -21.32 5.33 -14.56
C GLU A 131 -20.54 6.50 -15.20
N GLN A 132 -19.28 6.69 -14.83
CA GLN A 132 -18.40 7.71 -15.41
C GLN A 132 -18.08 7.44 -16.89
N ALA A 133 -17.92 6.19 -17.28
CA ALA A 133 -17.71 5.82 -18.68
C ALA A 133 -18.97 6.12 -19.52
N SER A 134 -20.16 5.73 -19.04
CA SER A 134 -21.42 5.98 -19.73
C SER A 134 -21.83 7.47 -19.79
N GLY A 135 -21.42 8.28 -18.81
CA GLY A 135 -21.71 9.72 -18.80
C GLY A 135 -20.89 10.53 -19.81
N LYS A 136 -19.72 10.04 -20.24
CA LYS A 136 -18.86 10.72 -21.23
C LYS A 136 -19.37 10.59 -22.67
N ASP A 137 -20.08 9.52 -22.99
CA ASP A 137 -20.64 9.27 -24.33
C ASP A 137 -21.85 10.17 -24.67
N GLY A 138 -22.36 10.96 -23.71
CA GLY A 138 -23.50 11.86 -23.90
C GLY A 138 -23.17 13.34 -24.16
N SER A 139 -21.90 13.75 -24.08
CA SER A 139 -21.50 15.18 -24.13
C SER A 139 -20.84 15.65 -25.43
N GLU A 140 -20.44 14.76 -26.33
CA GLU A 140 -19.89 15.10 -27.66
C GLU A 140 -20.96 14.94 -28.75
N GLY A 141 -21.97 15.81 -28.72
CA GLY A 141 -23.08 15.70 -29.67
C GLY A 141 -24.04 16.88 -29.69
N ARG A 142 -23.57 18.12 -29.50
CA ARG A 142 -24.36 19.30 -29.84
C ARG A 142 -23.53 20.59 -29.93
N ARG A 143 -23.20 20.95 -31.17
CA ARG A 143 -23.25 22.29 -31.81
C ARG A 143 -22.47 22.18 -33.14
N GLY A 144 -23.08 22.26 -34.32
CA GLY A 144 -24.29 23.00 -34.70
C GLY A 144 -23.89 24.41 -35.08
#